data_AF-A0A6P1ISF6-F1
#
_entry.id   AF-A0A6P1ISF6-F1
#
_cell.length_a   1.000
_cell.length_b   1.000
_cell.length_c   1.000
_cell.angle_alpha   90.00
_cell.angle_beta   90.00
_cell.angle_gamma   90.00
#
_symmetry.space_group_name_H-M   'P 1'
#
loop_
_entity.id
_entity.type
_entity.pdbx_description
1 polymer ?
#
loop_
_entity_poly.entity_id
_entity_poly.type
_entity_poly.pdbx_seq_one_letter_code
_entity_poly.pdbx_strand_id
1 'polypeptide(L)'
;MTSVHLGVLLLGLLGFTALALATERHAHHLLRRTPAPGWRRLARAAGWGLLLLSLVLSVAALDVGIGVTLWLGWLSIAALTLVFALPAWPWRPPARVGPLRKPMTPGSVSLPPRRRVEGRRVFALWLVVVLLVYGLALQAVPVKPLLRSDAIEGRVGPWTFRLAESERRGPDLVAMDIPMKAYHVRFDETGDMAIREAYLRVNKPRSLRAPGIVLNGTRWERHVNIQLPANATADSALWLTVVGKDGSVHQAAVRMGDVSPATVAWLERRS
;
A
#
# COMPACT_ATOMS: atom_id res chain seq x y z
N MET A 1 -10.30 7.05 3.42
CA MET A 1 -9.26 6.55 2.49
C MET A 1 -9.76 5.39 1.63
N THR A 2 -10.51 4.43 2.19
CA THR A 2 -11.22 3.37 1.45
C THR A 2 -12.09 3.86 0.28
N SER A 3 -12.78 4.99 0.45
CA SER A 3 -13.60 5.63 -0.58
C SER A 3 -12.81 6.06 -1.83
N VAL A 4 -11.56 6.50 -1.65
CA VAL A 4 -10.71 6.96 -2.77
C VAL A 4 -10.27 5.77 -3.62
N HIS A 5 -9.91 4.64 -3.00
CA HIS A 5 -9.52 3.43 -3.72
C HIS A 5 -10.67 2.83 -4.53
N LEU A 6 -11.88 2.79 -3.95
CA LEU A 6 -13.09 2.36 -4.67
C LEU A 6 -13.41 3.32 -5.83
N GLY A 7 -13.24 4.63 -5.63
CA GLY A 7 -13.41 5.64 -6.68
C GLY A 7 -12.43 5.45 -7.84
N VAL A 8 -11.15 5.22 -7.55
CA VAL A 8 -10.11 4.97 -8.56
C VAL A 8 -10.41 3.70 -9.37
N LEU A 9 -10.83 2.63 -8.72
CA LEU A 9 -11.22 1.38 -9.38
C LEU A 9 -12.43 1.58 -10.31
N LEU A 10 -13.50 2.22 -9.81
CA LEU A 10 -14.72 2.47 -10.57
C LEU A 10 -14.45 3.37 -11.78
N LEU A 11 -13.65 4.42 -11.61
CA LEU A 11 -13.25 5.31 -12.70
C LEU A 11 -12.38 4.60 -13.74
N GLY A 12 -11.47 3.72 -13.32
CA GLY A 12 -10.68 2.88 -14.22
C GLY A 12 -11.55 1.92 -15.05
N LEU A 13 -12.52 1.26 -14.40
CA LEU A 13 -13.51 0.40 -15.05
C LEU A 13 -14.39 1.17 -16.05
N LEU A 14 -14.86 2.36 -15.68
CA LEU A 14 -15.65 3.23 -16.55
C LEU A 14 -14.81 3.75 -17.73
N GLY A 15 -13.54 4.10 -17.51
CA GLY A 15 -12.61 4.54 -18.56
C GLY A 15 -12.34 3.44 -19.58
N PHE A 16 -12.06 2.21 -19.11
CA PHE A 16 -11.84 1.06 -19.99
C PHE A 16 -13.10 0.61 -20.74
N THR A 17 -14.27 0.65 -20.11
CA THR A 17 -15.54 0.35 -20.79
C THR A 17 -15.89 1.41 -21.85
N ALA A 18 -15.63 2.70 -21.59
CA ALA A 18 -15.75 3.77 -22.58
C ALA A 18 -14.78 3.61 -23.76
N LEU A 19 -13.53 3.23 -23.50
CA LEU A 19 -12.53 2.93 -24.54
C LEU A 19 -12.89 1.69 -25.36
N ALA A 20 -13.45 0.65 -24.73
CA ALA A 20 -13.95 -0.54 -25.41
C ALA A 20 -15.10 -0.17 -26.38
N LEU A 21 -16.05 0.65 -25.92
CA LEU A 21 -17.15 1.18 -26.73
C LEU A 21 -16.69 2.08 -27.88
N ALA A 22 -15.49 2.70 -27.80
CA ALA A 22 -14.92 3.51 -28.87
C ALA A 22 -14.33 2.68 -30.03
N THR A 23 -14.14 1.37 -29.87
CA THR A 23 -13.66 0.48 -30.94
C THR A 23 -14.81 0.02 -31.85
N GLU A 24 -14.62 0.19 -33.16
CA GLU A 24 -15.65 0.04 -34.22
C GLU A 24 -16.30 -1.36 -34.24
N ARG A 25 -15.50 -2.38 -33.94
CA ARG A 25 -15.91 -3.79 -33.88
C ARG A 25 -16.80 -4.13 -32.67
N HIS A 26 -16.80 -3.29 -31.63
CA HIS A 26 -17.54 -3.52 -30.39
C HIS A 26 -18.73 -2.57 -30.20
N ALA A 27 -18.65 -1.35 -30.76
CA ALA A 27 -19.76 -0.38 -30.72
C ALA A 27 -21.01 -0.88 -31.47
N HIS A 28 -20.79 -1.57 -32.60
CA HIS A 28 -21.85 -2.19 -33.39
C HIS A 28 -22.51 -3.39 -32.69
N HIS A 29 -21.79 -4.04 -31.76
CA HIS A 29 -22.27 -5.18 -30.97
C HIS A 29 -22.95 -4.78 -29.65
N LEU A 30 -22.64 -3.62 -29.08
CA LEU A 30 -23.20 -3.16 -27.80
C LEU A 30 -24.44 -2.25 -27.96
N LEU A 31 -24.50 -1.41 -29.00
CA LEU A 31 -25.54 -0.37 -29.10
C LEU A 31 -26.65 -0.64 -30.13
N ARG A 32 -26.58 -1.77 -30.88
CA ARG A 32 -27.51 -2.14 -31.98
C ARG A 32 -27.75 -1.03 -33.04
N ARG A 33 -26.98 0.05 -33.03
CA ARG A 33 -26.95 1.15 -34.01
C ARG A 33 -25.50 1.44 -34.38
N THR A 34 -25.25 1.81 -35.62
CA THR A 34 -23.98 2.38 -36.07
C THR A 34 -23.78 3.73 -35.36
N PRO A 35 -22.89 3.83 -34.36
CA PRO A 35 -22.69 5.09 -33.66
C PRO A 35 -21.97 6.05 -34.61
N ALA A 36 -22.47 7.28 -34.73
CA ALA A 36 -21.88 8.32 -35.56
C ALA A 36 -20.39 8.55 -35.19
N PRO A 37 -19.52 8.85 -36.17
CA PRO A 37 -18.08 9.00 -35.95
C PRO A 37 -17.72 10.07 -34.88
N GLY A 38 -18.57 11.08 -34.69
CA GLY A 38 -18.42 12.09 -33.63
C GLY A 38 -18.58 11.51 -32.20
N TRP A 39 -19.58 10.66 -31.99
CA TRP A 39 -19.84 10.01 -30.68
C TRP A 39 -18.67 9.12 -30.25
N ARG A 40 -18.02 8.45 -31.21
CA ARG A 40 -16.85 7.60 -30.94
C ARG A 40 -15.61 8.38 -30.54
N ARG A 41 -15.40 9.57 -31.13
CA ARG A 41 -14.33 10.49 -30.71
C ARG A 41 -14.61 11.00 -29.30
N LEU A 42 -15.87 11.30 -28.99
CA LEU A 42 -16.32 11.76 -27.67
C LEU A 42 -16.16 10.66 -26.60
N ALA A 43 -16.53 9.42 -26.90
CA ALA A 43 -16.33 8.27 -26.00
C ALA A 43 -14.84 7.98 -25.75
N ARG A 44 -13.98 8.17 -26.76
CA ARG A 44 -12.52 8.03 -26.62
C ARG A 44 -11.94 9.16 -25.76
N ALA A 45 -12.36 10.40 -26.00
CA ALA A 45 -11.96 11.55 -25.17
C ALA A 45 -12.43 11.39 -23.73
N ALA A 46 -13.66 10.90 -23.51
CA ALA A 46 -14.20 10.62 -22.19
C ALA A 46 -13.44 9.48 -21.48
N GLY A 47 -13.11 8.39 -22.19
CA GLY A 47 -12.34 7.28 -21.64
C GLY A 47 -10.93 7.70 -21.21
N TRP A 48 -10.21 8.45 -22.05
CA TRP A 48 -8.91 9.03 -21.68
C TRP A 48 -9.03 10.05 -20.54
N GLY A 49 -10.07 10.89 -20.55
CA GLY A 49 -10.34 11.85 -19.49
C GLY A 49 -10.59 11.18 -18.14
N LEU A 50 -11.35 10.09 -18.11
CA LEU A 50 -11.61 9.29 -16.90
C LEU A 50 -10.34 8.61 -16.37
N LEU A 51 -9.47 8.13 -17.25
CA LEU A 51 -8.18 7.53 -16.86
C LEU A 51 -7.22 8.58 -16.28
N LEU A 52 -7.15 9.77 -16.89
CA LEU A 52 -6.38 10.90 -16.37
C LEU A 52 -6.93 11.38 -15.02
N LEU A 53 -8.25 11.49 -14.88
CA LEU A 53 -8.89 11.86 -13.63
C LEU A 53 -8.61 10.83 -12.52
N SER A 54 -8.65 9.54 -12.85
CA SER A 54 -8.30 8.45 -11.94
C SER A 54 -6.83 8.51 -11.49
N LEU A 55 -5.90 8.88 -12.39
CA LEU A 55 -4.49 9.06 -12.07
C LEU A 55 -4.28 10.25 -11.14
N VAL A 56 -4.88 11.40 -11.45
CA VAL A 56 -4.78 12.62 -10.63
C VAL A 56 -5.30 12.39 -9.21
N LEU A 57 -6.43 11.69 -9.07
CA LEU A 57 -6.97 11.33 -7.75
C LEU A 57 -6.09 10.35 -6.97
N SER A 58 -5.43 9.40 -7.67
CA SER A 58 -4.52 8.45 -7.04
C SER A 58 -3.25 9.14 -6.51
N VAL A 59 -2.69 10.04 -7.32
CA VAL A 59 -1.48 10.81 -6.95
C VAL A 59 -1.78 11.82 -5.85
N ALA A 60 -2.94 12.48 -5.88
CA ALA A 60 -3.34 13.44 -4.86
C ALA A 60 -3.56 12.80 -3.47
N ALA A 61 -3.87 11.50 -3.41
CA ALA A 61 -4.24 10.83 -2.16
C ALA A 61 -3.11 10.04 -1.49
N LEU A 62 -2.08 9.62 -2.24
CA LEU A 62 -1.11 8.60 -1.79
C LEU A 62 0.35 8.95 -2.09
N ASP A 63 0.66 10.21 -2.41
CA ASP A 63 1.94 10.64 -2.98
C ASP A 63 2.23 10.03 -4.36
N VAL A 64 3.11 10.70 -5.13
CA VAL A 64 3.37 10.38 -6.55
C VAL A 64 3.86 8.94 -6.74
N GLY A 65 4.80 8.48 -5.91
CA GLY A 65 5.41 7.15 -6.05
C GLY A 65 4.40 6.02 -5.83
N ILE A 66 3.72 6.02 -4.70
CA ILE A 66 2.77 4.96 -4.33
C ILE A 66 1.50 5.07 -5.20
N GLY A 67 1.03 6.28 -5.48
CA GLY A 67 -0.15 6.53 -6.31
C GLY A 67 -0.01 5.99 -7.74
N VAL A 68 1.15 6.20 -8.39
CA VAL A 68 1.40 5.71 -9.77
C VAL A 68 1.51 4.19 -9.81
N THR A 69 2.26 3.57 -8.89
CA THR A 69 2.42 2.10 -8.85
C THR A 69 1.09 1.40 -8.58
N LEU A 70 0.30 1.93 -7.65
CA LEU A 70 -1.02 1.38 -7.32
C LEU A 70 -1.99 1.53 -8.50
N TRP A 71 -1.97 2.67 -9.18
CA TRP A 71 -2.78 2.93 -10.38
C TRP A 71 -2.45 1.95 -11.52
N LEU A 72 -1.17 1.69 -11.80
CA LEU A 72 -0.72 0.68 -12.78
C LEU A 72 -1.19 -0.74 -12.43
N GLY A 73 -1.16 -1.10 -11.14
CA GLY A 73 -1.69 -2.38 -10.66
C GLY A 73 -3.18 -2.53 -10.96
N TRP A 74 -3.97 -1.50 -10.66
CA TRP A 74 -5.41 -1.50 -10.93
C TRP A 74 -5.76 -1.46 -12.42
N LEU A 75 -4.99 -0.73 -13.23
CA LEU A 75 -5.16 -0.74 -14.69
C LEU A 75 -4.97 -2.15 -15.27
N SER A 76 -3.99 -2.89 -14.78
CA SER A 76 -3.71 -4.25 -15.23
C SER A 76 -4.86 -5.20 -14.91
N ILE A 77 -5.41 -5.13 -13.69
CA ILE A 77 -6.57 -5.93 -13.27
C ILE A 77 -7.81 -5.56 -14.08
N ALA A 78 -8.07 -4.27 -14.31
CA ALA A 78 -9.20 -3.80 -15.11
C ALA A 78 -9.09 -4.22 -16.58
N ALA A 79 -7.90 -4.11 -17.17
CA ALA A 79 -7.62 -4.56 -18.53
C ALA A 79 -7.79 -6.07 -18.69
N LEU A 80 -7.24 -6.88 -17.77
CA LEU A 80 -7.43 -8.33 -17.78
C LEU A 80 -8.91 -8.70 -17.62
N THR A 81 -9.62 -8.05 -16.69
CA THR A 81 -11.06 -8.27 -16.50
C THR A 81 -11.83 -8.00 -17.79
N LEU A 82 -11.52 -6.91 -18.49
CA LEU A 82 -12.15 -6.57 -19.76
C LEU A 82 -11.80 -7.58 -20.87
N VAL A 83 -10.53 -7.95 -21.01
CA VAL A 83 -10.04 -8.91 -22.02
C VAL A 83 -10.68 -10.29 -21.83
N PHE A 84 -10.94 -10.72 -20.60
CA PHE A 84 -11.60 -12.00 -20.31
C PHE A 84 -13.13 -11.91 -20.26
N ALA A 85 -13.71 -10.75 -19.94
CA ALA A 85 -15.15 -10.53 -19.98
C ALA A 85 -15.70 -10.39 -21.41
N LEU A 86 -14.92 -9.80 -22.33
CA LEU A 86 -15.31 -9.59 -23.74
C LEU A 86 -15.64 -10.91 -24.49
N PRO A 87 -14.83 -11.98 -24.38
CA PRO A 87 -15.15 -13.30 -24.94
C PRO A 87 -16.41 -13.95 -24.35
N ALA A 88 -16.86 -13.50 -23.17
CA ALA A 88 -17.98 -14.03 -22.39
C ALA A 88 -19.30 -13.27 -22.59
N TRP A 89 -19.38 -12.32 -23.54
CA TRP A 89 -20.60 -11.60 -23.87
C TRP A 89 -21.58 -12.49 -24.68
N PRO A 90 -22.87 -12.57 -24.32
CA PRO A 90 -23.78 -13.65 -24.71
C PRO A 90 -24.14 -13.78 -26.20
N TRP A 91 -23.64 -12.92 -27.09
CA TRP A 91 -24.02 -12.90 -28.51
C TRP A 91 -22.78 -12.98 -29.42
N ARG A 92 -22.16 -14.17 -29.49
CA ARG A 92 -21.36 -14.53 -30.67
C ARG A 92 -22.33 -14.95 -31.76
N PRO A 93 -22.33 -14.33 -32.97
CA PRO A 93 -23.06 -14.91 -34.09
C PRO A 93 -22.53 -16.34 -34.31
N PRO A 94 -23.41 -17.31 -34.66
CA PRO A 94 -22.96 -18.66 -34.99
C PRO A 94 -21.82 -18.58 -36.00
N ALA A 95 -20.79 -19.41 -35.81
CA ALA A 95 -19.68 -19.49 -36.77
C ALA A 95 -20.28 -19.61 -38.18
N ARG A 96 -19.85 -18.76 -39.13
CA ARG A 96 -20.31 -18.88 -40.51
C ARG A 96 -20.12 -20.33 -40.92
N VAL A 97 -21.23 -21.00 -41.21
CA VAL A 97 -21.20 -22.34 -41.77
C VAL A 97 -20.50 -22.15 -43.11
N GLY A 98 -19.25 -22.61 -43.21
CA GLY A 98 -18.59 -22.74 -44.50
C GLY A 98 -19.46 -23.62 -45.39
N PRO A 99 -19.41 -23.44 -46.73
CA PRO A 99 -20.29 -24.17 -47.64
C PRO A 99 -20.32 -25.65 -47.30
N LEU A 100 -21.52 -26.22 -47.21
CA LEU A 100 -21.79 -27.60 -46.81
C LEU A 100 -20.83 -28.54 -47.56
N ARG A 101 -19.84 -29.05 -46.83
CA ARG A 101 -18.97 -30.10 -47.37
C ARG A 101 -19.85 -31.33 -47.56
N LYS A 102 -19.83 -31.88 -48.78
CA LYS A 102 -20.62 -33.03 -49.24
C LYS A 102 -20.66 -34.13 -48.15
N PRO A 103 -21.82 -34.72 -47.84
CA PRO A 103 -21.96 -35.63 -46.71
C PRO A 103 -21.04 -36.84 -46.88
N MET A 104 -20.14 -37.03 -45.92
CA MET A 104 -19.36 -38.25 -45.75
C MET A 104 -20.11 -39.16 -44.78
N THR A 105 -20.19 -40.44 -45.11
CA THR A 105 -20.96 -41.49 -44.44
C THR A 105 -20.68 -41.52 -42.92
N PRO A 106 -21.69 -41.68 -42.05
CA PRO A 106 -21.50 -41.47 -40.62
C PRO A 106 -20.83 -42.68 -39.96
N GLY A 107 -19.56 -42.52 -39.58
CA GLY A 107 -18.98 -43.27 -38.46
C GLY A 107 -19.38 -42.58 -37.16
N SER A 108 -19.96 -43.31 -36.21
CA SER A 108 -20.43 -42.79 -34.93
C SER A 108 -19.24 -42.35 -34.06
N VAL A 109 -18.77 -41.12 -34.25
CA VAL A 109 -17.86 -40.47 -33.31
C VAL A 109 -18.72 -39.86 -32.20
N SER A 110 -18.79 -40.55 -31.06
CA SER A 110 -19.36 -39.99 -29.83
C SER A 110 -18.44 -38.86 -29.35
N LEU A 111 -18.85 -37.61 -29.63
CA LEU A 111 -18.17 -36.43 -29.10
C LEU A 111 -18.37 -36.39 -27.58
N PRO A 112 -17.32 -36.20 -26.76
CA PRO A 112 -17.47 -36.11 -25.32
C PRO A 112 -18.36 -34.91 -24.95
N PRO A 113 -19.15 -35.00 -23.87
CA PRO A 113 -20.01 -33.92 -23.43
C PRO A 113 -19.16 -32.67 -23.17
N ARG A 114 -19.45 -31.62 -23.93
CA ARG A 114 -18.77 -30.34 -23.84
C ARG A 114 -19.14 -29.70 -22.49
N ARG A 115 -18.29 -29.89 -21.47
CA ARG A 115 -18.43 -29.27 -20.13
C ARG A 115 -18.39 -27.74 -20.27
N ARG A 116 -19.54 -27.17 -20.58
CA ARG A 116 -19.78 -25.74 -20.75
C ARG A 116 -20.33 -25.25 -19.42
N VAL A 117 -19.88 -24.07 -18.97
CA VAL A 117 -20.46 -23.26 -17.87
C VAL A 117 -19.75 -23.27 -16.50
N GLU A 118 -18.88 -24.23 -16.15
CA GLU A 118 -18.20 -24.17 -14.83
C GLU A 118 -17.13 -23.06 -14.71
N GLY A 119 -16.33 -22.82 -15.76
CA GLY A 119 -15.24 -21.84 -15.71
C GLY A 119 -15.68 -20.39 -15.44
N ARG A 120 -16.94 -20.05 -15.73
CA ARG A 120 -17.50 -18.70 -15.55
C ARG A 120 -17.83 -18.39 -14.09
N ARG A 121 -18.39 -19.38 -13.37
CA ARG A 121 -18.63 -19.30 -11.93
C ARG A 121 -17.31 -19.32 -11.17
N VAL A 122 -16.38 -20.17 -11.60
CA VAL A 122 -15.03 -20.23 -11.05
C VAL A 122 -14.30 -18.89 -11.21
N PHE A 123 -14.36 -18.25 -12.38
CA PHE A 123 -13.73 -16.94 -12.61
C PHE A 123 -14.37 -15.79 -11.80
N ALA A 124 -15.70 -15.69 -11.80
CA ALA A 124 -16.38 -14.67 -10.99
C ALA A 124 -16.10 -14.86 -9.49
N LEU A 125 -16.05 -16.12 -9.04
CA LEU A 125 -15.62 -16.47 -7.69
C LEU A 125 -14.17 -16.02 -7.44
N TRP A 126 -13.24 -16.28 -8.35
CA TRP A 126 -11.86 -15.83 -8.22
C TRP A 126 -11.70 -14.31 -8.18
N LEU A 127 -12.45 -13.55 -8.98
CA LEU A 127 -12.43 -12.09 -8.94
C LEU A 127 -12.94 -11.56 -7.60
N VAL A 128 -14.04 -12.13 -7.08
CA VAL A 128 -14.57 -11.80 -5.76
C VAL A 128 -13.57 -12.17 -4.66
N VAL A 129 -12.91 -13.33 -4.77
CA VAL A 129 -11.86 -13.76 -3.85
C VAL A 129 -10.68 -12.80 -3.86
N VAL A 130 -10.20 -12.37 -5.03
CA VAL A 130 -9.10 -11.39 -5.13
C VAL A 130 -9.50 -10.05 -4.52
N LEU A 131 -10.70 -9.53 -4.83
CA LEU A 131 -11.19 -8.28 -4.24
C LEU A 131 -11.40 -8.40 -2.72
N LEU A 132 -11.87 -9.55 -2.25
CA LEU A 132 -12.04 -9.85 -0.83
C LEU A 132 -10.69 -9.94 -0.12
N VAL A 133 -9.75 -10.72 -0.66
CA VAL A 133 -8.38 -10.87 -0.12
C VAL A 133 -7.68 -9.52 -0.11
N TYR A 134 -7.81 -8.72 -1.16
CA TYR A 134 -7.24 -7.38 -1.23
C TYR A 134 -7.90 -6.43 -0.23
N GLY A 135 -9.23 -6.46 -0.12
CA GLY A 135 -9.96 -5.69 0.88
C GLY A 135 -9.56 -6.04 2.31
N LEU A 136 -9.38 -7.34 2.60
CA LEU A 136 -8.87 -7.83 3.88
C LEU A 136 -7.40 -7.41 4.11
N ALA A 137 -6.56 -7.50 3.08
CA ALA A 137 -5.17 -7.06 3.15
C ALA A 137 -5.06 -5.56 3.44
N LEU A 138 -5.96 -4.73 2.90
CA LEU A 138 -6.02 -3.31 3.21
C LEU A 138 -6.41 -3.03 4.68
N GLN A 139 -7.24 -3.88 5.29
CA GLN A 139 -7.54 -3.78 6.74
C GLN A 139 -6.34 -4.19 7.59
N ALA A 140 -5.42 -4.99 7.04
CA ALA A 140 -4.22 -5.45 7.72
C ALA A 140 -3.02 -4.48 7.59
N VAL A 141 -3.15 -3.37 6.85
CA VAL A 141 -2.06 -2.39 6.72
C VAL A 141 -1.83 -1.68 8.06
N PRO A 142 -0.64 -1.83 8.67
CA PRO A 142 -0.37 -1.19 9.95
C PRO A 142 -0.34 0.34 9.82
N VAL A 143 -0.95 1.02 10.78
CA VAL A 143 -0.90 2.48 10.87
C VAL A 143 0.54 2.93 11.11
N LYS A 144 0.98 3.96 10.38
CA LYS A 144 2.32 4.55 10.53
C LYS A 144 2.62 4.83 12.02
N PRO A 145 3.77 4.38 12.58
CA PRO A 145 4.02 4.41 14.01
C PRO A 145 3.78 5.76 14.70
N LEU A 146 4.17 6.85 14.04
CA LEU A 146 4.07 8.22 14.56
C LEU A 146 2.65 8.81 14.53
N LEU A 147 1.72 8.21 13.80
CA LEU A 147 0.31 8.62 13.74
C LEU A 147 -0.57 7.83 14.71
N ARG A 148 0.01 6.85 15.40
CA ARG A 148 -0.70 6.04 16.37
C ARG A 148 -0.91 6.81 17.67
N SER A 149 -1.94 6.43 18.42
CA SER A 149 -2.30 7.06 19.70
C SER A 149 -1.28 6.83 20.83
N ASP A 150 -0.40 5.84 20.69
CA ASP A 150 0.68 5.51 21.63
C ASP A 150 1.98 6.27 21.34
N ALA A 151 2.00 7.14 20.32
CA ALA A 151 3.14 7.99 20.07
C ALA A 151 3.28 9.02 21.21
N ILE A 152 4.44 9.03 21.86
CA ILE A 152 4.74 9.93 22.97
C ILE A 152 5.16 11.28 22.42
N GLU A 153 4.52 12.33 22.91
CA GLU A 153 4.92 13.71 22.67
C GLU A 153 5.81 14.23 23.78
N GLY A 154 6.81 15.01 23.41
CA GLY A 154 7.73 15.62 24.35
C GLY A 154 8.48 16.80 23.76
N ARG A 155 9.36 17.37 24.58
CA ARG A 155 10.23 18.48 24.18
C ARG A 155 11.68 18.17 24.53
N VAL A 156 12.59 18.54 23.63
CA VAL A 156 14.04 18.42 23.81
C VAL A 156 14.68 19.76 23.46
N GLY A 157 14.99 20.55 24.49
CA GLY A 157 15.41 21.94 24.29
C GLY A 157 14.33 22.77 23.58
N PRO A 158 14.66 23.47 22.47
CA PRO A 158 13.69 24.26 21.75
C PRO A 158 12.70 23.42 20.92
N TRP A 159 13.08 22.19 20.55
CA TRP A 159 12.33 21.33 19.62
C TRP A 159 11.28 20.47 20.31
N THR A 160 10.16 20.28 19.63
CA THR A 160 9.15 19.29 20.02
C THR A 160 9.34 18.01 19.24
N PHE A 161 9.01 16.88 19.84
CA PHE A 161 9.13 15.59 19.18
C PHE A 161 7.95 14.66 19.48
N ARG A 162 7.67 13.78 18.53
CA ARG A 162 6.87 12.56 18.69
C ARG A 162 7.77 11.35 18.57
N LEU A 163 7.68 10.42 19.50
CA LEU A 163 8.47 9.19 19.53
C LEU A 163 7.54 7.99 19.61
N ALA A 164 7.79 6.96 18.79
CA ALA A 164 7.03 5.72 18.83
C ALA A 164 7.91 4.52 18.48
N GLU A 165 7.63 3.35 19.07
CA GLU A 165 8.22 2.09 18.64
C GLU A 165 7.73 1.71 17.23
N SER A 166 8.58 1.13 16.38
CA SER A 166 8.14 0.73 15.03
C SER A 166 7.03 -0.31 15.08
N GLU A 167 7.19 -1.35 15.91
CA GLU A 167 6.25 -2.46 16.00
C GLU A 167 5.81 -2.73 17.44
N ARG A 168 4.51 -3.00 17.64
CA ARG A 168 3.89 -3.29 18.94
C ARG A 168 4.06 -4.75 19.39
N ARG A 169 5.31 -5.21 19.34
CA ARG A 169 5.71 -6.56 19.77
C ARG A 169 7.05 -6.49 20.48
N GLY A 170 7.48 -7.62 21.03
CA GLY A 170 8.82 -7.75 21.60
C GLY A 170 9.92 -7.39 20.60
N PRO A 171 11.16 -7.16 21.08
CA PRO A 171 12.29 -6.89 20.20
C PRO A 171 12.53 -8.02 19.21
N ASP A 172 13.10 -7.66 18.07
CA ASP A 172 13.60 -8.62 17.10
C ASP A 172 14.90 -9.24 17.61
N LEU A 173 14.97 -10.57 17.57
CA LEU A 173 16.20 -11.29 17.84
C LEU A 173 16.95 -11.44 16.52
N VAL A 174 18.09 -10.76 16.40
CA VAL A 174 18.99 -10.93 15.25
C VAL A 174 20.02 -12.01 15.56
N ALA A 175 21.02 -12.19 14.68
CA ALA A 175 22.10 -13.15 14.90
C ALA A 175 22.68 -13.06 16.32
N MET A 176 22.95 -14.24 16.93
CA MET A 176 23.43 -14.38 18.31
C MET A 176 22.43 -13.93 19.40
N ASP A 177 21.12 -14.04 19.14
CA ASP A 177 20.04 -13.67 20.08
C ASP A 177 20.14 -12.24 20.62
N ILE A 178 20.68 -11.34 19.80
CA ILE A 178 20.83 -9.94 20.17
C ILE A 178 19.46 -9.26 20.01
N PRO A 179 18.86 -8.72 21.09
CA PRO A 179 17.57 -8.05 21.00
C PRO A 179 17.75 -6.65 20.41
N MET A 180 17.13 -6.43 19.26
CA MET A 180 17.08 -5.14 18.57
C MET A 180 15.66 -4.59 18.58
N LYS A 181 15.55 -3.27 18.76
CA LYS A 181 14.26 -2.58 18.74
C LYS A 181 14.33 -1.32 17.91
N ALA A 182 13.39 -1.19 16.99
CA ALA A 182 13.30 -0.04 16.11
C ALA A 182 12.34 1.04 16.66
N TYR A 183 12.74 2.30 16.47
CA TYR A 183 12.04 3.49 16.92
C TYR A 183 11.96 4.52 15.80
N HIS A 184 10.87 5.28 15.77
CA HIS A 184 10.70 6.45 14.93
C HIS A 184 10.57 7.70 15.79
N VAL A 185 11.23 8.77 15.37
CA VAL A 185 11.12 10.10 15.96
C VAL A 185 10.69 11.07 14.87
N ARG A 186 9.72 11.91 15.18
CA ARG A 186 9.36 13.07 14.38
C ARG A 186 9.60 14.34 15.16
N PHE A 187 10.33 15.28 14.58
CA PHE A 187 10.49 16.64 15.11
C PHE A 187 9.46 17.58 14.50
N ASP A 188 9.31 18.78 15.08
CA ASP A 188 8.54 19.84 14.43
C ASP A 188 9.16 20.26 13.09
N GLU A 189 8.29 20.61 12.15
CA GLU A 189 8.67 20.89 10.75
C GLU A 189 9.59 22.11 10.62
N THR A 190 9.38 23.14 11.43
CA THR A 190 10.16 24.39 11.36
C THR A 190 11.50 24.26 12.08
N GLY A 191 11.52 23.68 13.27
CA GLY A 191 12.71 23.54 14.11
C GLY A 191 13.66 22.45 13.65
N ASP A 192 13.18 21.43 12.91
CA ASP A 192 14.05 20.40 12.32
C ASP A 192 15.20 20.98 11.49
N MET A 193 14.97 22.12 10.82
CA MET A 193 15.98 22.80 10.02
C MET A 193 17.17 23.31 10.86
N ALA A 194 17.01 23.48 12.17
CA ALA A 194 18.07 23.85 13.10
C ALA A 194 18.79 22.65 13.72
N ILE A 195 18.32 21.42 13.48
CA ILE A 195 18.94 20.19 13.99
C ILE A 195 20.09 19.79 13.07
N ARG A 196 21.27 19.56 13.66
CA ARG A 196 22.42 18.96 12.98
C ARG A 196 22.32 17.45 13.02
N GLU A 197 22.10 16.89 14.21
CA GLU A 197 22.07 15.45 14.42
C GLU A 197 21.25 15.10 15.67
N ALA A 198 20.64 13.93 15.66
CA ALA A 198 19.89 13.42 16.80
C ALA A 198 20.29 11.97 17.07
N TYR A 199 20.32 11.59 18.35
CA TYR A 199 20.77 10.29 18.82
C TYR A 199 19.76 9.71 19.79
N LEU A 200 19.61 8.38 19.76
CA LEU A 200 18.79 7.65 20.71
C LEU A 200 19.61 6.58 21.42
N ARG A 201 19.39 6.42 22.72
CA ARG A 201 20.04 5.40 23.54
C ARG A 201 19.12 4.88 24.64
N VAL A 202 19.24 3.61 24.99
CA VAL A 202 18.68 3.09 26.24
C VAL A 202 19.57 3.50 27.41
N ASN A 203 18.96 4.11 28.42
CA ASN A 203 19.57 4.71 29.60
C ASN A 203 20.48 5.91 29.33
N LYS A 204 20.75 6.67 30.38
CA LYS A 204 21.47 7.94 30.28
C LYS A 204 22.88 7.70 29.72
N PRO A 205 23.31 8.42 28.67
CA PRO A 205 24.67 8.32 28.18
C PRO A 205 25.65 8.84 29.23
N ARG A 206 26.75 8.10 29.42
CA ARG A 206 27.82 8.45 30.38
C ARG A 206 28.68 9.64 29.92
N SER A 207 28.71 9.92 28.61
CA SER A 207 29.43 11.04 28.02
C SER A 207 28.72 11.54 26.76
N LEU A 208 28.93 12.81 26.43
CA LEU A 208 28.40 13.42 25.20
C LEU A 208 29.24 13.09 23.96
N ARG A 209 30.41 12.43 24.11
CA ARG A 209 31.20 11.92 22.97
C ARG A 209 30.54 10.69 22.31
N ALA A 210 29.72 9.95 23.07
CA ALA A 210 28.99 8.78 22.59
C ALA A 210 27.53 8.80 23.10
N PRO A 211 26.73 9.80 22.65
CA PRO A 211 25.41 10.06 23.20
C PRO A 211 24.39 8.95 22.87
N GLY A 212 24.61 8.19 21.79
CA GLY A 212 23.73 7.10 21.39
C GLY A 212 24.00 6.65 19.95
N ILE A 213 23.01 5.96 19.37
CA ILE A 213 22.99 5.63 17.95
C ILE A 213 22.30 6.78 17.21
N VAL A 214 22.86 7.19 16.07
CA VAL A 214 22.31 8.27 15.24
C VAL A 214 20.95 7.88 14.67
N LEU A 215 20.02 8.82 14.72
CA LEU A 215 18.72 8.74 14.07
C LEU A 215 18.87 9.05 12.57
N ASN A 216 18.58 8.06 11.74
CA ASN A 216 18.66 8.16 10.29
C ASN A 216 17.34 8.62 9.68
N GLY A 217 17.37 9.41 8.62
CA GLY A 217 16.15 9.84 7.94
C GLY A 217 16.33 11.17 7.23
N THR A 218 15.33 11.52 6.42
CA THR A 218 15.29 12.80 5.72
C THR A 218 14.33 13.74 6.43
N ARG A 219 14.79 14.97 6.71
CA ARG A 219 14.04 16.02 7.42
C ARG A 219 13.58 15.60 8.83
N TRP A 220 12.37 16.02 9.19
CA TRP A 220 11.76 15.93 10.50
C TRP A 220 11.41 14.51 10.93
N GLU A 221 11.38 13.52 10.04
CA GLU A 221 11.11 12.12 10.40
C GLU A 221 12.38 11.28 10.30
N ARG A 222 12.74 10.68 11.42
CA ARG A 222 13.94 9.86 11.56
C ARG A 222 13.61 8.54 12.25
N HIS A 223 14.48 7.56 12.07
CA HIS A 223 14.33 6.22 12.60
C HIS A 223 15.69 5.69 13.07
N VAL A 224 15.65 4.74 13.99
CA VAL A 224 16.85 4.10 14.52
C VAL A 224 16.51 2.69 14.97
N ASN A 225 17.45 1.78 14.80
CA ASN A 225 17.39 0.45 15.37
C ASN A 225 18.45 0.34 16.46
N ILE A 226 18.05 0.13 17.71
CA ILE A 226 18.95 0.10 18.86
C ILE A 226 19.00 -1.30 19.46
N GLN A 227 20.19 -1.71 19.88
CA GLN A 227 20.34 -2.90 20.72
C GLN A 227 19.80 -2.60 22.12
N LEU A 228 18.96 -3.49 22.64
CA LEU A 228 18.52 -3.42 24.03
C LEU A 228 19.64 -4.00 24.92
N PRO A 229 20.19 -3.22 25.85
CA PRO A 229 21.25 -3.71 26.73
C PRO A 229 20.69 -4.76 27.70
N ALA A 230 21.53 -5.70 28.14
CA ALA A 230 21.12 -6.80 29.02
C ALA A 230 20.58 -6.35 30.38
N ASN A 231 20.94 -5.15 30.82
CA ASN A 231 20.45 -4.53 32.06
C ASN A 231 19.23 -3.62 31.84
N ALA A 232 18.59 -3.66 30.68
CA ALA A 232 17.35 -2.94 30.45
C ALA A 232 16.22 -3.55 31.30
N THR A 233 15.44 -2.68 31.94
CA THR A 233 14.32 -3.02 32.83
C THR A 233 13.11 -2.17 32.47
N ALA A 234 11.96 -2.43 33.11
CA ALA A 234 10.75 -1.60 32.98
C ALA A 234 11.00 -0.12 33.31
N ASP A 235 11.90 0.16 34.25
CA ASP A 235 12.27 1.52 34.69
C ASP A 235 13.36 2.18 33.83
N SER A 236 13.89 1.47 32.83
CA SER A 236 14.82 2.08 31.89
C SER A 236 14.15 3.20 31.11
N ALA A 237 14.95 4.16 30.65
CA ALA A 237 14.46 5.29 29.86
C ALA A 237 15.17 5.36 28.50
N LEU A 238 14.45 5.76 27.46
CA LEU A 238 15.03 6.16 26.19
C LEU A 238 15.50 7.60 26.30
N TRP A 239 16.79 7.80 26.09
CA TRP A 239 17.44 9.12 26.07
C TRP A 239 17.60 9.59 24.64
N LEU A 240 16.89 10.67 24.32
CA LEU A 240 17.00 11.42 23.08
C LEU A 240 18.01 12.55 23.29
N THR A 241 19.09 12.56 22.53
CA THR A 241 20.07 13.66 22.52
C THR A 241 20.01 14.36 21.16
N VAL A 242 19.77 15.66 21.15
CA VAL A 242 19.69 16.47 19.93
C VAL A 242 20.78 17.52 19.95
N VAL A 243 21.51 17.61 18.84
CA VAL A 243 22.58 18.57 18.61
C VAL A 243 22.10 19.59 17.58
N GLY A 244 22.05 20.85 17.97
CA GLY A 244 21.74 21.96 17.08
C GLY A 244 22.88 22.28 16.11
N LYS A 245 22.55 22.94 15.00
CA LYS A 245 23.55 23.49 14.06
C LYS A 245 24.41 24.59 14.69
N ASP A 246 23.90 25.23 15.73
CA ASP A 246 24.61 26.18 16.59
C ASP A 246 25.57 25.50 17.59
N GLY A 247 25.57 24.17 17.65
CA GLY A 247 26.39 23.39 18.59
C GLY A 247 25.75 23.17 19.96
N SER A 248 24.53 23.68 20.20
CA SER A 248 23.78 23.40 21.43
C SER A 248 23.45 21.91 21.53
N VAL A 249 23.48 21.37 22.76
CA VAL A 249 23.14 19.97 23.02
C VAL A 249 22.02 19.89 24.04
N HIS A 250 20.93 19.24 23.67
CA HIS A 250 19.75 19.07 24.52
C HIS A 250 19.43 17.59 24.68
N GLN A 251 19.00 17.20 25.88
CA GLN A 251 18.64 15.82 26.18
C GLN A 251 17.24 15.75 26.78
N ALA A 252 16.49 14.72 26.38
CA ALA A 252 15.19 14.38 26.94
C ALA A 252 15.14 12.89 27.22
N ALA A 253 14.42 12.50 28.28
CA ALA A 253 14.23 11.10 28.66
C ALA A 253 12.75 10.74 28.58
N VAL A 254 12.45 9.58 27.99
CA VAL A 254 11.10 9.00 27.92
C VAL A 254 11.16 7.62 28.59
N ARG A 255 10.25 7.31 29.51
CA ARG A 255 10.27 6.00 30.17
C ARG A 255 9.98 4.89 29.17
N MET A 256 10.66 3.76 29.29
CA MET A 256 10.48 2.61 28.41
C MET A 256 9.05 2.04 28.50
N GLY A 257 8.46 2.05 29.70
CA GLY A 257 7.08 1.62 29.93
C GLY A 257 6.03 2.43 29.14
N ASP A 258 6.27 3.73 28.95
CA ASP A 258 5.32 4.61 28.27
C ASP A 258 5.38 4.43 26.74
N VAL A 259 6.58 4.26 26.20
CA VAL A 259 6.83 4.22 24.75
C VAL A 259 6.85 2.82 24.14
N SER A 260 7.20 1.80 24.95
CA SER A 260 7.46 0.43 24.49
C SER A 260 6.93 -0.62 25.48
N PRO A 261 5.63 -0.63 25.81
CA PRO A 261 5.06 -1.58 26.78
C PRO A 261 5.27 -3.04 26.39
N ALA A 262 5.21 -3.37 25.09
CA ALA A 262 5.47 -4.72 24.60
C ALA A 262 6.94 -5.16 24.79
N THR A 263 7.87 -4.20 24.76
CA THR A 263 9.29 -4.47 25.03
C THR A 263 9.53 -4.70 26.51
N VAL A 264 8.87 -3.92 27.38
CA VAL A 264 8.92 -4.12 28.84
C VAL A 264 8.38 -5.50 29.22
N ALA A 265 7.21 -5.89 28.70
CA ALA A 265 6.66 -7.22 28.93
C ALA A 265 7.57 -8.37 28.42
N TRP A 266 8.40 -8.11 27.41
CA TRP A 266 9.42 -9.07 26.98
C TRP A 266 10.63 -9.10 27.94
N LEU A 267 11.09 -7.95 28.44
CA LEU A 267 12.18 -7.86 29.41
C LEU A 267 11.82 -8.58 30.72
N GLU A 268 10.61 -8.38 31.23
CA GLU A 268 10.11 -9.02 32.46
C GLU A 268 10.01 -10.54 32.37
N ARG A 269 9.81 -11.10 31.17
CA ARG A 269 9.84 -12.56 30.97
C ARG A 269 11.25 -13.16 30.97
N ARG A 270 12.27 -12.31 30.82
CA ARG A 270 13.69 -12.72 30.73
C ARG A 270 14.42 -12.56 32.07
N SER A 271 13.94 -11.68 32.95
CA SER A 271 14.43 -11.49 34.32
C SER A 271 14.00 -12.61 35.25
#